data_AF-H2Z292-F1
#
_entry.id   AF-H2Z292-F1
#
_cell.length_a   1.000
_cell.length_b   1.000
_cell.length_c   1.000
_cell.angle_alpha   90.00
_cell.angle_beta   90.00
_cell.angle_gamma   90.00
#
_symmetry.space_group_name_H-M   'P 1'
#
loop_
_entity.id
_entity.type
_entity.pdbx_description
1 polymer ?
#
loop_
_entity_poly.entity_id
_entity_poly.type
_entity_poly.pdbx_seq_one_letter_code
_entity_poly.pdbx_strand_id
1 'polypeptide(L)'
;MSKTEAKRLLTRFLDEQWFYDNEGMISLSPRSFLELEQYLSQCYDSFITVCSMCSNTVFQGQVCLNCSARVHYHCAKTYFKTKKTNLKCLTCHQEFPNTNESNGTVQLSPSTSQLEANVTRKKKRTR
;
A
#
# COMPACT_ATOMS: atom_id res chain seq x y z
N MET A 1 6.14 22.29 -14.09
CA MET A 1 5.29 22.66 -12.94
C MET A 1 6.14 23.08 -11.77
N SER A 2 5.78 24.15 -11.08
CA SER A 2 6.38 24.56 -9.81
C SER A 2 5.82 23.73 -8.64
N LYS A 3 6.57 23.66 -7.53
CA LYS A 3 6.09 22.99 -6.29
C LYS A 3 4.76 23.57 -5.81
N THR A 4 4.56 24.87 -5.99
CA THR A 4 3.33 25.58 -5.61
C THR A 4 2.16 25.17 -6.49
N GLU A 5 2.36 25.07 -7.80
CA GLU A 5 1.31 24.60 -8.72
C GLU A 5 0.93 23.14 -8.44
N ALA A 6 1.92 22.27 -8.18
CA ALA A 6 1.68 20.88 -7.85
C ALA A 6 0.84 20.74 -6.57
N LYS A 7 1.14 21.55 -5.53
CA LYS A 7 0.33 21.60 -4.30
C LYS A 7 -1.11 22.04 -4.57
N ARG A 8 -1.33 23.07 -5.40
CA ARG A 8 -2.68 23.53 -5.75
C ARG A 8 -3.49 22.45 -6.47
N LEU A 9 -2.85 21.74 -7.41
CA LEU A 9 -3.48 20.62 -8.10
C LEU A 9 -3.84 19.49 -7.12
N LEU A 10 -2.92 19.18 -6.21
CA LEU A 10 -3.12 18.15 -5.21
C LEU A 10 -4.26 18.48 -4.23
N THR A 11 -4.36 19.74 -3.78
CA THR A 11 -5.50 20.22 -2.98
C THR A 11 -6.81 20.01 -3.73
N ARG A 12 -6.85 20.35 -5.02
CA ARG A 12 -8.05 20.13 -5.84
C ARG A 12 -8.45 18.65 -5.93
N PHE A 13 -7.49 17.73 -6.05
CA PHE A 13 -7.80 16.30 -6.07
C PHE A 13 -8.30 15.78 -4.72
N LEU A 14 -7.84 16.35 -3.60
CA LEU A 14 -8.40 16.04 -2.28
C LEU A 14 -9.84 16.56 -2.16
N ASP A 15 -10.10 17.79 -2.61
CA ASP A 15 -11.44 18.40 -2.59
C ASP A 15 -12.43 17.59 -3.46
N GLU A 16 -12.00 17.15 -4.64
CA GLU A 16 -12.78 16.32 -5.56
C GLU A 16 -12.89 14.84 -5.15
N GLN A 17 -12.30 14.47 -4.00
CA GLN A 17 -12.30 13.11 -3.45
C GLN A 17 -11.65 12.08 -4.38
N TRP A 18 -10.63 12.45 -5.14
CA TRP A 18 -9.75 11.49 -5.84
C TRP A 18 -8.67 10.94 -4.91
N PHE A 19 -8.19 11.76 -3.98
CA PHE A 19 -7.28 11.32 -2.93
C PHE A 19 -7.86 11.57 -1.55
N TYR A 20 -7.26 10.96 -0.56
CA TYR A 20 -7.43 11.33 0.84
C TYR A 20 -6.05 11.50 1.48
N ASP A 21 -5.98 12.38 2.46
CA ASP A 21 -4.78 12.60 3.28
C ASP A 21 -4.89 11.80 4.58
N ASN A 22 -3.81 11.11 4.92
CA ASN A 22 -3.64 10.41 6.18
C ASN A 22 -2.28 10.78 6.77
N GLU A 23 -2.27 11.75 7.69
CA GLU A 23 -1.06 12.21 8.39
C GLU A 23 0.06 12.68 7.45
N GLY A 24 -0.30 13.32 6.32
CA GLY A 24 0.63 13.79 5.30
C GLY A 24 0.97 12.75 4.23
N MET A 25 0.45 11.52 4.36
CA MET A 25 0.52 10.50 3.31
C MET A 25 -0.77 10.52 2.49
N ILE A 26 -0.63 10.78 1.20
CA ILE A 26 -1.75 10.88 0.27
C ILE A 26 -1.97 9.53 -0.38
N SER A 27 -3.22 9.06 -0.34
CA SER A 27 -3.62 7.76 -0.87
C SER A 27 -4.86 7.88 -1.76
N LEU A 28 -5.07 6.90 -2.64
CA LEU A 28 -6.25 6.82 -3.51
C LEU A 28 -7.53 6.68 -2.69
N SER A 29 -8.51 7.53 -2.96
CA SER A 29 -9.83 7.40 -2.36
C SER A 29 -10.59 6.18 -2.90
N PRO A 30 -11.69 5.77 -2.24
CA PRO A 30 -12.59 4.74 -2.77
C PRO A 30 -13.15 5.09 -4.16
N ARG A 31 -13.39 6.38 -4.43
CA ARG A 31 -13.85 6.85 -5.75
C ARG A 31 -12.84 6.54 -6.84
N SER A 32 -11.58 6.92 -6.61
CA SER A 32 -10.49 6.64 -7.55
C SER A 32 -10.30 5.15 -7.78
N PHE A 33 -10.44 4.34 -6.74
CA PHE A 33 -10.35 2.89 -6.88
C PHE A 33 -11.45 2.36 -7.82
N LEU A 34 -12.72 2.71 -7.59
CA LEU A 34 -13.83 2.22 -8.42
C LEU A 34 -13.73 2.70 -9.89
N GLU A 35 -13.34 3.96 -10.09
CA GLU A 35 -13.25 4.53 -11.44
C GLU A 35 -12.00 4.03 -12.21
N LEU A 36 -10.90 3.75 -11.52
CA LEU A 36 -9.62 3.40 -12.14
C LEU A 36 -9.23 1.93 -12.01
N GLU A 37 -10.02 1.06 -11.35
CA GLU A 37 -9.68 -0.35 -11.11
C GLU A 37 -9.26 -1.09 -12.39
N GLN A 38 -10.03 -0.93 -13.47
CA GLN A 38 -9.74 -1.59 -14.74
C GLN A 38 -8.42 -1.09 -15.34
N TYR A 39 -8.17 0.22 -15.34
CA TYR A 39 -6.93 0.78 -15.85
C TYR A 39 -5.73 0.32 -15.02
N LEU A 40 -5.88 0.38 -13.69
CA LEU A 40 -4.83 0.00 -12.76
C LEU A 40 -4.48 -1.47 -12.94
N SER A 41 -5.46 -2.38 -12.95
CA SER A 41 -5.23 -3.82 -13.15
C SER A 41 -4.54 -4.14 -14.48
N GLN A 42 -4.88 -3.44 -15.56
CA GLN A 42 -4.25 -3.67 -16.87
C GLN A 42 -2.81 -3.12 -16.96
N CYS A 43 -2.55 -1.95 -16.39
CA CYS A 43 -1.26 -1.28 -16.55
C CYS A 43 -0.26 -1.59 -15.42
N TYR A 44 -0.75 -2.05 -14.26
CA TYR A 44 0.04 -2.27 -13.04
C TYR A 44 -0.25 -3.62 -12.41
N ASP A 45 -0.54 -4.65 -13.21
CA ASP A 45 -0.85 -6.01 -12.77
C ASP A 45 0.15 -6.57 -11.74
N SER A 46 1.44 -6.28 -11.91
CA SER A 46 2.49 -6.74 -10.96
C SER A 46 2.38 -6.14 -9.56
N PHE A 47 1.69 -5.02 -9.38
CA PHE A 47 1.49 -4.34 -8.09
C PHE A 47 0.11 -4.59 -7.50
N ILE A 48 -0.79 -5.13 -8.31
CA ILE A 48 -2.19 -5.29 -7.96
C ILE A 48 -2.45 -6.76 -7.68
N THR A 49 -3.12 -6.98 -6.57
CA THR A 49 -3.34 -8.31 -6.03
C THR A 49 -4.81 -8.51 -5.76
N VAL A 50 -5.29 -9.74 -5.93
CA VAL A 50 -6.68 -10.10 -5.64
C VAL A 50 -6.83 -10.60 -4.21
N CYS A 51 -8.01 -10.36 -3.64
CA CYS A 51 -8.39 -10.84 -2.33
C CYS A 51 -8.56 -12.36 -2.37
N SER A 52 -7.86 -13.09 -1.51
CA SER A 52 -8.03 -14.56 -1.45
C SER A 52 -9.41 -15.00 -0.93
N MET A 53 -10.27 -14.08 -0.46
CA MET A 53 -11.59 -14.38 0.11
C MET A 53 -12.76 -14.01 -0.81
N CYS A 54 -12.71 -12.84 -1.47
CA CYS A 54 -13.79 -12.38 -2.36
C CYS A 54 -13.37 -12.29 -3.83
N SER A 55 -12.11 -12.60 -4.17
CA SER A 55 -11.56 -12.57 -5.52
C SER A 55 -11.57 -11.20 -6.22
N ASN A 56 -11.93 -10.12 -5.52
CA ASN A 56 -11.86 -8.75 -6.02
C ASN A 56 -10.49 -8.11 -5.75
N THR A 57 -10.15 -7.06 -6.49
CA THR A 57 -8.88 -6.33 -6.35
C THR A 57 -8.69 -5.73 -4.95
N VAL A 58 -7.50 -5.91 -4.38
CA VAL A 58 -7.09 -5.38 -3.06
C VAL A 58 -5.97 -4.38 -3.23
N PHE A 59 -6.25 -3.11 -2.93
CA PHE A 59 -5.22 -2.07 -2.77
C PHE A 59 -4.69 -2.01 -1.34
N GLN A 60 -5.61 -2.09 -0.37
CA GLN A 60 -5.30 -2.05 1.06
C GLN A 60 -5.97 -3.21 1.77
N GLY A 61 -5.21 -3.90 2.62
CA GLY A 61 -5.66 -5.08 3.30
C GLY A 61 -4.57 -5.68 4.18
N GLN A 62 -4.91 -6.78 4.84
CA GLN A 62 -3.94 -7.58 5.59
C GLN A 62 -3.19 -8.49 4.63
N VAL A 63 -1.90 -8.70 4.93
CA VAL A 63 -0.98 -9.50 4.13
C VAL A 63 -0.49 -10.68 4.94
N CYS A 64 -0.47 -11.86 4.33
CA CYS A 64 0.17 -13.03 4.91
C CYS A 64 1.69 -12.87 4.89
N LEU A 65 2.34 -13.05 6.03
CA LEU A 65 3.80 -12.96 6.16
C LEU A 65 4.54 -14.09 5.43
N ASN A 66 3.88 -15.22 5.19
CA ASN A 66 4.53 -16.42 4.63
C ASN A 66 4.39 -16.55 3.10
N CYS A 67 3.30 -16.06 2.51
CA CYS A 67 3.02 -16.24 1.08
C CYS A 67 2.54 -14.96 0.37
N SER A 68 2.57 -13.81 1.05
CA SER A 68 2.16 -12.51 0.52
C SER A 68 0.70 -12.42 0.04
N ALA A 69 -0.12 -13.44 0.30
CA ALA A 69 -1.55 -13.42 0.03
C ALA A 69 -2.22 -12.24 0.75
N ARG A 70 -3.10 -11.53 0.06
CA ARG A 70 -3.77 -10.34 0.58
C ARG A 70 -5.27 -10.56 0.75
N VAL A 71 -5.81 -9.96 1.79
CA VAL A 71 -7.24 -10.00 2.10
C VAL A 71 -7.69 -8.60 2.50
N HIS A 72 -8.81 -8.11 1.96
CA HIS A 72 -9.37 -6.82 2.40
C HIS A 72 -9.60 -6.82 3.92
N TYR A 73 -9.46 -5.66 4.57
CA TYR A 73 -9.70 -5.56 6.01
C TYR A 73 -11.10 -6.03 6.44
N HIS A 74 -12.13 -5.72 5.64
CA HIS A 74 -13.50 -6.20 5.91
C HIS A 74 -13.60 -7.73 5.78
N CYS A 75 -13.01 -8.30 4.73
CA CYS A 75 -12.95 -9.75 4.54
C CYS A 75 -12.23 -10.44 5.70
N ALA A 76 -11.08 -9.91 6.14
CA ALA A 76 -10.34 -10.41 7.29
C ALA A 76 -11.19 -10.33 8.58
N LYS A 77 -11.84 -9.19 8.84
CA LYS A 77 -12.71 -9.01 10.01
C LYS A 77 -13.85 -10.03 10.05
N THR A 78 -14.48 -10.32 8.91
CA THR A 78 -15.54 -11.33 8.80
C THR A 78 -14.98 -12.74 9.03
N TYR A 79 -13.85 -13.07 8.40
CA TYR A 79 -13.20 -14.37 8.57
C TYR A 79 -12.76 -14.63 10.03
N PHE A 80 -12.25 -13.60 10.72
CA PHE A 80 -11.71 -13.71 12.07
C PHE A 80 -12.79 -13.77 13.15
N LYS A 81 -13.93 -13.10 12.93
CA LYS A 81 -15.09 -13.22 13.82
C LYS A 81 -15.55 -14.68 13.95
N THR A 82 -15.46 -15.46 12.88
CA THR A 82 -15.92 -16.85 12.84
C THR A 82 -14.89 -17.83 13.42
N LYS A 83 -13.59 -17.54 13.39
CA LYS A 83 -12.52 -18.45 13.84
C LYS A 83 -11.62 -17.79 14.91
N LYS A 84 -11.99 -17.93 16.19
CA LYS A 84 -11.29 -17.30 17.31
C LYS A 84 -9.92 -17.90 17.66
N THR A 85 -9.62 -19.16 17.31
CA THR A 85 -8.47 -19.86 17.93
C THR A 85 -7.37 -20.34 16.99
N ASN A 86 -7.54 -20.28 15.66
CA ASN A 86 -6.51 -20.71 14.70
C ASN A 86 -6.70 -20.03 13.34
N LEU A 87 -6.23 -18.80 13.23
CA LEU A 87 -6.32 -18.04 11.99
C LEU A 87 -5.29 -18.55 10.99
N LYS A 88 -5.79 -19.23 9.95
CA LYS A 88 -4.96 -19.79 8.90
C LYS A 88 -5.17 -19.03 7.60
N CYS A 89 -4.08 -18.78 6.89
CA CYS A 89 -4.09 -18.26 5.54
C CYS A 89 -4.90 -19.19 4.62
N LEU A 90 -5.73 -18.61 3.75
CA LEU A 90 -6.51 -19.37 2.78
C LEU A 90 -5.64 -19.97 1.66
N THR A 91 -4.41 -19.46 1.49
CA THR A 91 -3.49 -19.87 0.40
C THR A 91 -2.43 -20.86 0.89
N CYS A 92 -1.73 -20.57 2.00
CA CYS A 92 -0.64 -21.41 2.49
C CYS A 92 -0.95 -22.19 3.78
N HIS A 93 -2.15 -22.00 4.35
CA HIS A 93 -2.60 -22.64 5.60
C HIS A 93 -1.77 -22.38 6.86
N GLN A 94 -0.76 -21.50 6.77
CA GLN A 94 0.03 -21.04 7.91
C GLN A 94 -0.72 -20.01 8.74
N GLU A 95 -0.23 -19.75 9.94
CA GLU A 95 -0.79 -18.72 10.83
C GLU A 95 -0.88 -17.37 10.14
N PHE A 96 -2.04 -16.75 10.24
CA PHE A 96 -2.34 -15.47 9.64
C PHE A 96 -2.36 -14.38 10.72
N PRO A 97 -1.72 -13.22 10.49
CA PRO A 97 -1.66 -12.17 11.50
C PRO A 97 -3.06 -11.69 11.89
N ASN A 98 -3.40 -11.80 13.17
CA ASN A 98 -4.65 -11.27 13.71
C ASN A 98 -4.45 -9.80 14.12
N THR A 99 -4.42 -8.89 13.16
CA THR A 99 -4.48 -7.46 13.46
C THR A 99 -5.95 -7.03 13.51
N ASN A 100 -6.58 -7.27 14.65
CA ASN A 100 -7.88 -6.70 14.99
C ASN A 100 -7.81 -5.23 15.39
N GLU A 101 -6.63 -4.60 15.31
CA GLU A 101 -6.41 -3.20 15.70
C GLU A 101 -6.27 -2.33 14.44
N SER A 102 -7.29 -1.48 14.26
CA SER A 102 -7.33 -0.17 13.60
C SER A 102 -6.20 0.22 12.62
N ASN A 103 -6.64 0.56 11.40
CA ASN A 103 -6.10 1.61 10.53
C ASN A 103 -4.57 1.68 10.28
N GLY A 104 -4.21 1.45 9.01
CA GLY A 104 -3.10 2.16 8.39
C GLY A 104 -1.80 1.37 8.27
N THR A 105 -1.36 1.25 7.02
CA THR A 105 0.05 1.10 6.64
C THR A 105 0.66 -0.29 6.75
N VAL A 106 0.42 -1.13 5.74
CA VAL A 106 1.48 -2.03 5.27
C VAL A 106 2.31 -1.22 4.28
N GLN A 107 3.45 -0.69 4.73
CA GLN A 107 4.45 -0.16 3.82
C GLN A 107 4.93 -1.29 2.91
N LEU A 108 4.55 -1.26 1.63
CA LEU A 108 5.38 -1.86 0.60
C LEU A 108 6.53 -0.88 0.34
N SER A 109 7.70 -1.17 0.90
CA SER A 109 8.94 -0.54 0.46
C SER A 109 9.35 -1.13 -0.91
N PRO A 110 9.63 -0.31 -1.93
CA PRO A 110 10.36 -0.79 -3.10
C PRO A 110 11.83 -0.91 -2.71
N SER A 111 12.37 -2.13 -2.77
CA SER A 111 13.80 -2.42 -2.65
C SER A 111 14.55 -1.67 -3.76
N THR A 112 15.14 -0.51 -3.45
CA THR A 112 16.06 0.19 -4.36
C THR A 112 17.48 -0.12 -3.89
N SER A 113 18.15 -1.01 -4.62
CA SER A 113 19.56 -1.36 -4.46
C SER A 113 20.46 -0.13 -4.65
N GLN A 114 21.35 0.06 -3.69
CA GLN A 114 22.34 1.13 -3.59
C GLN A 114 23.38 1.08 -4.71
N LEU A 115 23.60 2.21 -5.38
CA LEU A 115 24.84 2.54 -6.10
C LEU A 115 25.03 4.05 -6.00
N GLU A 116 25.75 4.53 -4.98
CA GLU A 116 26.26 5.90 -4.93
C GLU A 116 27.79 5.90 -4.88
N ALA A 117 28.38 6.55 -5.89
CA ALA A 117 29.79 6.71 -6.11
C ALA A 117 30.40 7.76 -5.16
N ASN A 118 31.50 7.39 -4.50
CA ASN A 118 32.28 8.25 -3.62
C ASN A 118 33.13 9.23 -4.43
N VAL A 119 32.80 10.52 -4.42
CA VAL A 119 33.69 11.61 -4.86
C VAL A 119 34.23 12.33 -3.63
N THR A 120 35.44 11.97 -3.20
CA THR A 120 36.13 12.60 -2.07
C THR A 120 36.71 13.96 -2.48
N ARG A 121 36.19 15.01 -1.86
CA ARG A 121 36.62 16.41 -2.04
C ARG A 121 37.89 16.67 -1.20
N LYS A 122 39.03 16.91 -1.86
CA LYS A 122 40.32 17.33 -1.27
C LYS A 122 40.16 18.61 -0.42
N LYS A 123 40.63 18.59 0.84
CA LYS A 123 40.82 19.80 1.65
C LYS A 123 42.32 20.12 1.76
N LYS A 124 42.69 21.27 1.18
CA LYS A 124 44.02 21.89 1.11
C LYS A 124 44.37 22.48 2.49
N ARG A 125 45.50 22.09 3.10
CA ARG A 125 46.13 22.82 4.23
C ARG A 125 47.34 23.58 3.69
N THR A 126 47.34 24.88 3.91
CA THR A 126 48.44 25.80 3.58
C THR A 126 49.32 26.02 4.81
N ARG A 127 50.62 25.95 4.53
CA ARG A 127 51.85 26.34 5.23
C ARG A 127 51.79 26.86 6.67
#